data_AF-A0A940MUM8-F1
#
_entry.id   AF-A0A940MUM8-F1
#
_cell.length_a   1.000
_cell.length_b   1.000
_cell.length_c   1.000
_cell.angle_alpha   90.00
_cell.angle_beta   90.00
_cell.angle_gamma   90.00
#
_symmetry.space_group_name_H-M   'P 1'
#
loop_
_entity.id
_entity.type
_entity.pdbx_description
1 polymer ?
#
loop_
_entity_poly.entity_id
_entity_poly.type
_entity_poly.pdbx_seq_one_letter_code
_entity_poly.pdbx_strand_id
1 'polypeptide(L)' 'MNATMEPLVLDLVEWVARAPRPYAECMDAWRTSCPRLGIWEEAVDRGLVARGEAVRATPLGLRLLSEHGRALPAA' A
#
# COMPACT_ATOMS: atom_id res chain seq x y z
N MET A 1 -13.98 -5.72 5.72
CA MET A 1 -13.70 -4.82 4.57
C MET A 1 -14.36 -3.48 4.86
N ASN A 2 -13.56 -2.48 5.24
CA ASN A 2 -14.04 -1.11 5.31
C ASN A 2 -14.04 -0.54 3.88
N ALA A 3 -15.17 -0.60 3.19
CA ALA A 3 -15.30 -0.15 1.80
C ALA A 3 -14.79 1.28 1.58
N THR A 4 -14.78 2.11 2.63
CA THR A 4 -14.28 3.48 2.61
C THR A 4 -12.75 3.58 2.48
N MET A 5 -11.99 2.55 2.88
CA MET A 5 -10.51 2.58 2.88
C MET A 5 -9.89 1.84 1.68
N GLU A 6 -10.65 0.97 1.02
CA GLU A 6 -10.12 0.13 -0.08
C GLU A 6 -9.43 0.95 -1.18
N PRO A 7 -10.01 2.07 -1.69
CA PRO A 7 -9.34 2.85 -2.73
C PRO A 7 -7.99 3.42 -2.29
N LEU A 8 -7.88 3.88 -1.04
CA LEU A 8 -6.65 4.45 -0.50
C LEU A 8 -5.59 3.39 -0.20
N VAL A 9 -6.01 2.19 0.23
CA VAL A 9 -5.11 1.04 0.36
C VAL A 9 -4.54 0.66 -1.01
N LEU A 10 -5.38 0.61 -2.05
CA LEU A 10 -4.91 0.37 -3.42
C LEU A 10 -3.96 1.48 -3.89
N ASP A 11 -4.25 2.75 -3.59
CA ASP A 11 -3.35 3.87 -3.93
C ASP A 11 -1.97 3.73 -3.26
N LEU A 12 -1.92 3.35 -1.97
CA LEU A 12 -0.67 3.09 -1.25
C LEU A 12 0.12 1.95 -1.88
N VAL A 13 -0.55 0.82 -2.15
CA VAL A 13 0.09 -0.38 -2.74
C VAL A 13 0.62 -0.07 -4.13
N GLU A 14 -0.16 0.64 -4.96
CA GLU A 14 0.25 1.09 -6.29
C GLU A 14 1.46 2.02 -6.21
N TRP A 15 1.44 2.96 -5.26
CA TRP A 15 2.53 3.90 -5.05
C TRP A 15 3.84 3.18 -4.75
N VAL A 16 3.89 2.27 -3.76
CA VAL A 16 5.12 1.52 -3.42
C VAL A 16 5.51 0.47 -4.46
N ALA A 17 4.56 0.01 -5.28
CA ALA A 17 4.84 -0.91 -6.37
C ALA A 17 5.56 -0.25 -7.55
N ARG A 18 5.30 1.05 -7.79
CA ARG A 18 6.02 1.83 -8.82
C ARG A 18 7.49 2.04 -8.48
N ALA A 19 7.81 2.22 -7.20
CA ALA A 19 9.17 2.32 -6.72
C ALA A 19 9.25 1.92 -5.23
N PRO A 20 10.19 1.03 -4.84
CA PRO A 20 10.49 0.78 -3.44
C PRO A 20 10.89 2.07 -2.73
N ARG A 21 10.40 2.28 -1.51
CA ARG A 21 10.65 3.52 -0.75
C ARG A 21 11.10 3.27 0.67
N PRO A 22 11.88 4.18 1.29
CA PRO A 22 12.22 4.08 2.70
C PRO A 22 10.96 4.10 3.57
N TYR A 23 10.99 3.37 4.68
CA TYR A 23 9.89 3.35 5.64
C TYR A 23 9.53 4.76 6.15
N ALA A 24 10.53 5.61 6.40
CA ALA A 24 10.31 6.99 6.84
C ALA A 24 9.46 7.79 5.84
N GLU A 25 9.81 7.74 4.55
CA GLU A 25 9.04 8.40 3.49
C GLU A 25 7.61 7.85 3.40
N CYS A 26 7.44 6.53 3.52
CA CYS A 26 6.10 5.94 3.54
C CYS A 26 5.28 6.43 4.74
N MET A 27 5.88 6.51 5.92
CA MET A 27 5.17 6.99 7.11
C MET A 27 4.86 8.49 7.01
N ASP A 28 5.75 9.30 6.48
CA ASP A 28 5.51 10.73 6.31
C ASP A 28 4.36 11.00 5.31
N ALA A 29 4.25 10.19 4.27
CA ALA A 29 3.23 10.34 3.24
C ALA A 29 1.85 9.72 3.61
N TRP A 30 1.84 8.61 4.36
CA TRP A 30 0.62 7.79 4.51
C TRP A 30 0.15 7.58 5.95
N ARG A 31 0.90 8.05 6.95
CA ARG A 31 0.44 7.98 8.33
C ARG A 31 -0.71 8.96 8.54
N THR A 32 -1.89 8.44 8.87
CA THR A 32 -3.04 9.27 9.26
C THR A 32 -3.20 9.27 10.78
N SER A 33 -3.68 10.38 11.34
CA SER A 33 -3.84 10.56 12.79
C SER A 33 -5.15 9.97 13.36
N CYS A 34 -5.96 9.30 12.53
CA CYS A 34 -7.28 8.81 12.94
C CYS A 34 -7.17 7.41 13.59
N PRO A 35 -7.77 7.15 14.77
CA PRO A 35 -7.42 6.01 15.61
C PRO A 35 -8.01 4.65 15.19
N ARG A 36 -8.75 4.53 14.08
CA ARG A 36 -9.46 3.29 13.70
C ARG A 36 -8.80 2.49 12.57
N LEU A 37 -7.47 2.40 12.59
CA LEU A 37 -6.57 1.84 11.57
C LEU A 37 -6.38 2.76 10.36
N GLY A 38 -5.15 3.25 10.22
CA GLY A 38 -4.72 4.02 9.07
C GLY A 38 -4.52 3.13 7.83
N ILE A 39 -4.38 3.80 6.68
CA ILE A 39 -4.19 3.14 5.39
C ILE A 39 -2.93 2.26 5.39
N TRP A 40 -1.89 2.73 6.07
CA TRP A 40 -0.63 2.00 6.26
C TRP A 40 -0.84 0.70 7.03
N GLU A 41 -1.46 0.78 8.20
CA GLU A 41 -1.71 -0.37 9.08
C GLU A 41 -2.58 -1.42 8.37
N GLU A 42 -3.64 -1.01 7.70
CA GLU A 42 -4.51 -1.90 6.93
C GLU A 42 -3.75 -2.63 5.82
N ALA A 43 -2.87 -1.94 5.08
CA ALA A 43 -2.07 -2.55 4.02
C ALA A 43 -1.03 -3.55 4.56
N VAL A 44 -0.44 -3.26 5.73
CA VAL A 44 0.52 -4.14 6.41
C VAL A 44 -0.20 -5.37 6.98
N ASP A 45 -1.33 -5.19 7.67
CA ASP A 45 -2.11 -6.28 8.30
C ASP A 45 -2.66 -7.24 7.25
N ARG A 46 -3.03 -6.73 6.07
CA ARG A 46 -3.44 -7.54 4.92
C ARG A 46 -2.27 -8.18 4.17
N GLY A 47 -1.02 -7.88 4.52
CA GLY A 47 0.17 -8.39 3.85
C GLY A 47 0.33 -7.90 2.41
N LEU A 48 -0.24 -6.74 2.06
CA LEU A 48 -0.17 -6.16 0.72
C LEU A 48 1.17 -5.44 0.47
N VAL A 49 1.79 -4.96 1.55
CA VAL A 49 3.12 -4.36 1.54
C VAL A 49 4.03 -5.09 2.53
N ALA A 50 5.32 -5.16 2.21
CA ALA A 50 6.34 -5.71 3.08
C ALA A 50 7.37 -4.65 3.43
N ARG A 51 7.84 -4.69 4.69
CA ARG A 51 8.93 -3.85 5.18
C ARG A 51 10.24 -4.63 5.12
N GLY A 52 11.27 -4.03 4.54
CA GLY A 52 12.65 -4.50 4.55
C GLY A 52 13.60 -3.30 4.55
N GLU A 53 14.68 -3.37 3.77
CA GLU A 53 15.52 -2.18 3.48
C GLU A 53 14.70 -1.03 2.87
N ALA A 54 13.68 -1.38 2.10
CA ALA A 54 12.65 -0.48 1.60
C ALA A 54 11.28 -1.16 1.70
N VAL A 55 10.22 -0.36 1.74
CA VAL A 55 8.84 -0.79 1.62
C VAL A 55 8.54 -1.12 0.16
N ARG A 56 7.92 -2.28 -0.08
CA ARG A 56 7.58 -2.79 -1.40
C ARG A 56 6.20 -3.42 -1.39
N ALA A 57 5.52 -3.41 -2.53
CA ALA A 57 4.32 -4.23 -2.71
C ALA A 57 4.69 -5.71 -2.71
N THR A 58 3.87 -6.53 -2.05
CA THR A 58 4.02 -7.99 -2.05
C THR A 58 3.35 -8.59 -3.29
N PRO A 59 3.61 -9.87 -3.62
CA PRO A 59 2.84 -10.56 -4.66
C PRO A 59 1.32 -10.51 -4.43
N LEU A 60 0.86 -10.48 -3.18
CA LEU A 60 -0.54 -10.34 -2.84
C LEU A 60 -1.06 -8.93 -3.16
N GLY A 61 -0.31 -7.89 -2.81
CA GLY A 61 -0.63 -6.50 -3.16
C GLY A 61 -0.73 -6.28 -4.67
N LEU A 62 0.23 -6.81 -5.43
CA LEU A 62 0.23 -6.72 -6.89
C LEU A 62 -0.97 -7.44 -7.54
N ARG A 63 -1.35 -8.61 -6.99
CA ARG A 63 -2.53 -9.35 -7.45
C ARG A 63 -3.79 -8.55 -7.19
N LEU A 64 -3.92 -7.98 -6.00
CA LEU A 64 -5.06 -7.14 -5.62
C LEU A 64 -5.20 -5.92 -6.54
N LEU A 65 -4.10 -5.25 -6.89
CA LEU A 65 -4.12 -4.15 -7.86
C LEU A 65 -4.65 -4.61 -9.22
N SER A 66 -4.18 -5.76 -9.70
CA SER A 66 -4.58 -6.33 -10.99
C SER A 66 -6.06 -6.70 -11.01
N GLU A 67 -6.57 -7.31 -9.93
CA GLU A 67 -8.00 -7.62 -9.75
C GLU A 67 -8.90 -6.38 -9.76
N HIS A 68 -8.36 -5.24 -9.33
CA HIS A 68 -9.04 -3.93 -9.35
C HIS A 68 -8.74 -3.11 -10.62
N GLY A 69 -8.11 -3.70 -11.64
CA GLY A 69 -7.81 -3.02 -12.90
C GLY A 69 -6.75 -1.93 -12.80
N ARG A 70 -5.97 -1.89 -11.71
CA ARG A 70 -4.88 -0.94 -11.51
C ARG A 70 -3.57 -1.51 -12.03
N ALA A 71 -3.29 -1.22 -13.29
CA ALA A 71 -2.01 -1.60 -13.89
C ALA A 71 -0.89 -0.67 -13.40
N LEU A 72 0.23 -1.24 -12.99
CA LEU A 72 1.47 -0.47 -12.88
C LEU A 72 1.92 -0.12 -14.29
N PRO A 73 2.30 1.13 -14.59
CA PRO A 73 2.92 1.41 -15.87
C PRO A 73 4.18 0.56 -16.00
N ALA A 74 4.37 -0.02 -17.18
CA ALA A 74 5.66 -0.59 -17.55
C ALA A 74 6.72 0.50 -17.36
N ALA A 75 7.74 0.18 -16.56
CA ALA A 75 8.87 1.06 -16.28
C ALA A 75 9.64 1.40 -17.57
#